data_AF-A0A3M1QYH4-F1
#
_entry.id   AF-A0A3M1QYH4-F1
#
_cell.length_a   1.000
_cell.length_b   1.000
_cell.length_c   1.000
_cell.angle_alpha   90.00
_cell.angle_beta   90.00
_cell.angle_gamma   90.00
#
_symmetry.space_group_name_H-M   'P 1'
#
loop_
_entity.id
_entity.type
_entity.pdbx_description
1 polymer ?
#
loop_
_entity_poly.entity_id
_entity_poly.type
_entity_poly.pdbx_seq_one_letter_code
_entity_poly.pdbx_strand_id
1 'polypeptide(L)'
;MSAEPDQRRYCLGCGYDLRRLPSNRCPECGAVFDPEQPQTYAVTPVRFGGGALVISLSLAVVYVGVVVIVSAVANYVDPWALVASTPYWPLIGIAFLIDPGVPIALGVWALAQLGHRRAQPHGVGLALATIGVFTSILTLLALVLTV
;
A
#
# COMPACT_ATOMS: atom_id res chain seq x y z
N MET A 1 27.89 40.89 33.36
CA MET A 1 27.76 39.86 32.30
C MET A 1 26.29 39.79 31.91
N SER A 2 25.90 40.56 30.91
CA SER A 2 24.54 40.53 30.39
C SER A 2 24.40 39.25 29.57
N ALA A 3 23.54 38.33 30.00
CA ALA A 3 23.20 37.15 29.24
C ALA A 3 22.43 37.60 27.99
N GLU A 4 23.12 37.67 26.86
CA GLU A 4 22.49 37.97 25.57
C GLU A 4 21.46 36.87 25.30
N PRO A 5 20.20 37.22 24.94
CA PRO A 5 19.15 36.24 24.78
C PRO A 5 19.55 35.24 23.70
N ASP A 6 19.49 33.95 24.04
CA ASP A 6 19.68 32.79 23.15
C ASP A 6 18.63 32.83 22.03
N GLN A 7 18.84 33.72 21.05
CA GLN A 7 17.96 33.86 19.91
C GLN A 7 17.96 32.53 19.15
N ARG A 8 16.79 31.92 19.04
CA ARG A 8 16.60 30.67 18.32
C ARG A 8 16.91 30.91 16.84
N ARG A 9 17.85 30.14 16.28
CA ARG A 9 18.26 30.21 14.87
C ARG A 9 18.19 28.82 14.28
N TYR A 10 17.55 28.69 13.13
CA TYR A 10 17.38 27.44 12.42
C TYR A 10 17.90 27.56 10.99
N CYS A 11 18.46 26.48 10.45
CA CYS A 11 18.95 26.44 9.08
C CYS A 11 17.79 26.57 8.09
N LEU A 12 17.93 27.47 7.10
CA LEU A 12 16.94 27.68 6.04
C LEU A 12 16.75 26.48 5.11
N GLY A 13 17.69 25.52 5.06
CA GLY A 13 17.64 24.37 4.15
C GLY A 13 17.13 23.07 4.78
N CYS A 14 17.31 22.88 6.08
CA CYS A 14 16.93 21.63 6.75
C CYS A 14 16.18 21.83 8.09
N GLY A 15 16.11 23.06 8.60
CA GLY A 15 15.49 23.35 9.89
C GLY A 15 16.33 22.97 11.11
N TYR A 16 17.59 22.55 10.94
CA TYR A 16 18.49 22.21 12.04
C TYR A 16 18.77 23.41 12.96
N ASP A 17 18.88 23.17 14.25
CA ASP A 17 19.17 24.20 15.25
C ASP A 17 20.63 24.67 15.15
N LEU A 18 20.82 25.93 14.80
CA LEU A 18 22.15 26.53 14.58
C LEU A 18 22.75 27.11 15.87
N ARG A 19 22.12 26.90 17.02
CA ARG A 19 22.66 27.37 18.31
C ARG A 19 23.92 26.60 18.70
N ARG A 20 24.94 27.33 19.14
CA ARG A 20 26.19 26.82 19.72
C ARG A 20 27.05 25.94 18.78
N LEU A 21 26.90 26.07 17.47
CA LEU A 21 27.80 25.37 16.57
C LEU A 21 29.19 26.04 16.59
N PRO A 22 30.27 25.24 16.55
CA PRO A 22 31.64 25.75 16.49
C PRO A 22 31.99 26.38 15.12
N SER A 23 31.16 26.16 14.11
CA SER A 23 31.38 26.65 12.76
C SER A 23 30.10 27.20 12.14
N ASN A 24 30.25 28.17 11.25
CA ASN A 24 29.18 28.82 10.48
C ASN A 24 28.67 27.95 9.31
N ARG A 25 28.58 26.63 9.51
CA ARG A 25 28.03 25.65 8.56
C ARG A 25 27.08 24.69 9.25
N CYS A 26 25.98 24.40 8.58
CA CYS A 26 25.03 23.38 9.03
C CYS A 26 25.60 21.96 8.83
N PRO A 27 25.59 21.08 9.85
CA PRO A 27 26.12 19.73 9.75
C PRO A 27 25.23 18.79 8.93
N GLU A 28 23.93 19.07 8.83
CA GLU A 28 22.97 18.23 8.09
C GLU A 28 23.03 18.47 6.58
N CYS A 29 23.07 19.74 6.15
CA CYS A 29 22.95 20.11 4.74
C CYS A 29 24.18 20.85 4.17
N GLY A 30 25.18 21.17 5.00
CA GLY A 30 26.39 21.87 4.58
C GLY A 30 26.22 23.37 4.27
N ALA A 31 25.01 23.91 4.42
CA ALA A 31 24.70 25.32 4.16
C ALA A 31 25.52 26.25 5.06
N VAL A 32 26.13 27.27 4.44
CA VAL A 32 26.82 28.35 5.17
C VAL A 32 25.79 29.32 5.69
N PHE A 33 25.93 29.75 6.94
CA PHE A 33 25.09 30.78 7.55
C PHE A 33 25.97 31.84 8.21
N ASP A 34 25.47 33.06 8.31
CA ASP A 34 26.17 34.16 8.97
C ASP A 34 25.34 34.65 10.17
N PRO A 35 25.83 34.49 11.41
CA PRO A 35 25.16 34.99 12.62
C PRO A 35 24.81 36.48 12.58
N GLU A 36 25.58 37.28 11.84
CA GLU A 36 25.38 38.74 11.74
C GLU A 36 24.35 39.13 10.68
N GLN A 37 23.95 38.18 9.82
CA GLN A 37 22.99 38.41 8.74
C GLN A 37 21.70 37.61 8.98
N PRO A 38 20.62 38.25 9.48
CA PRO A 38 19.33 37.60 9.78
C PRO A 38 18.69 36.88 8.58
N GLN A 39 19.12 37.24 7.37
CA GLN A 39 18.62 36.68 6.12
C GLN A 39 19.14 35.26 5.86
N THR A 40 20.16 34.82 6.59
CA THR A 40 20.83 33.53 6.39
C THR A 40 20.29 32.43 7.31
N TYR A 41 19.40 32.76 8.26
CA TYR A 41 18.80 31.82 9.20
C TYR A 41 17.31 32.12 9.42
N ALA A 42 16.55 31.12 9.86
CA ALA A 42 15.16 31.29 10.27
C ALA A 42 15.04 31.41 11.79
N VAL A 43 14.11 32.23 12.29
CA VAL A 43 13.81 32.35 13.73
C VAL A 43 12.83 31.26 14.19
N THR A 44 12.06 30.72 13.25
CA THR A 44 11.16 29.59 13.45
C THR A 44 11.68 28.36 12.69
N PRO A 45 11.48 27.14 13.21
CA PRO A 45 11.92 25.94 12.52
C PRO A 45 11.16 25.81 11.19
N VAL A 46 11.90 25.86 10.09
CA VAL A 46 11.37 25.58 8.75
C VAL A 46 11.08 24.08 8.67
N ARG A 47 9.79 23.72 8.73
CA ARG A 47 9.34 22.34 8.48
C ARG A 47 9.48 22.06 6.99
N PHE A 48 10.62 21.50 6.58
CA PHE A 48 10.79 21.01 5.22
C PHE A 48 9.84 19.83 4.98
N GLY A 49 8.73 20.10 4.30
CA GLY A 49 7.77 19.08 3.84
C GLY A 49 8.34 18.08 2.83
N GLY A 50 9.62 18.20 2.46
CA GLY A 50 10.30 17.29 1.53
C GLY A 50 10.43 15.86 2.07
N GLY A 51 10.58 15.67 3.39
CA GLY A 51 10.63 14.34 3.99
C GLY A 51 9.34 13.55 3.75
N ALA A 52 8.19 14.22 3.83
CA ALA A 52 6.90 13.60 3.52
C ALA A 52 6.83 13.18 2.05
N LEU A 53 7.31 14.02 1.12
CA LEU A 53 7.32 13.69 -0.31
C LEU A 53 8.25 12.51 -0.61
N VAL A 54 9.46 12.47 -0.04
CA VAL A 54 10.39 11.35 -0.21
C VAL A 54 9.82 10.05 0.36
N ILE A 55 9.22 10.10 1.56
CA ILE A 55 8.56 8.94 2.17
C ILE A 55 7.38 8.47 1.30
N SER A 56 6.53 9.40 0.84
CA SER A 56 5.40 9.08 -0.04
C SER A 56 5.86 8.45 -1.35
N LEU A 57 6.91 8.99 -1.99
CA LEU A 57 7.45 8.46 -3.23
C LEU A 57 8.07 7.07 -3.03
N SER A 58 8.77 6.87 -1.91
CA SER A 58 9.34 5.58 -1.53
C SER A 58 8.26 4.52 -1.32
N LEU A 59 7.19 4.86 -0.59
CA LEU A 59 6.04 3.98 -0.39
C LEU A 59 5.34 3.62 -1.70
N ALA A 60 5.20 4.60 -2.61
CA ALA A 60 4.60 4.36 -3.92
C ALA A 60 5.42 3.37 -4.76
N VAL A 61 6.75 3.51 -4.78
CA VAL A 61 7.64 2.57 -5.49
C VAL A 61 7.55 1.16 -4.91
N VAL A 62 7.56 1.03 -3.58
CA VAL A 62 7.39 -0.26 -2.90
C VAL A 62 6.05 -0.89 -3.26
N TYR A 63 4.97 -0.12 -3.21
CA TYR A 63 3.64 -0.59 -3.57
C TYR A 63 3.57 -1.11 -5.01
N VAL A 64 4.08 -0.34 -5.98
CA VAL A 64 4.12 -0.76 -7.38
C VAL A 64 4.93 -2.04 -7.55
N GLY A 65 6.09 -2.16 -6.89
CA GLY A 65 6.90 -3.37 -6.90
C GLY A 65 6.15 -4.60 -6.39
N VAL A 66 5.44 -4.47 -5.27
CA VAL A 66 4.62 -5.56 -4.70
C VAL A 66 3.52 -5.98 -5.67
N VAL A 67 2.79 -5.03 -6.27
CA VAL A 67 1.73 -5.32 -7.24
C VAL A 67 2.29 -6.09 -8.43
N VAL A 68 3.42 -5.64 -8.99
CA VAL A 68 4.07 -6.32 -10.13
C VAL A 68 4.48 -7.75 -9.76
N ILE A 69 5.08 -7.96 -8.58
CA ILE A 69 5.49 -9.30 -8.12
C ILE A 69 4.27 -10.21 -7.95
N VAL A 70 3.22 -9.75 -7.26
CA VAL A 70 1.99 -10.54 -7.05
C VAL A 70 1.34 -10.89 -8.38
N SER A 71 1.22 -9.93 -9.29
CA SER A 71 0.70 -10.19 -10.64
C SER A 71 1.58 -11.18 -11.41
N ALA A 72 2.91 -11.04 -11.35
CA ALA A 72 3.82 -11.98 -12.00
C ALA A 72 3.65 -13.40 -11.45
N VAL A 73 3.62 -13.57 -10.13
CA VAL A 73 3.39 -14.86 -9.47
C VAL A 73 2.04 -15.45 -9.87
N ALA A 74 0.97 -14.65 -9.89
CA ALA A 74 -0.35 -15.11 -10.30
C ALA A 74 -0.42 -15.53 -11.78
N ASN A 75 0.40 -14.94 -12.65
CA ASN A 75 0.48 -15.32 -14.06
C ASN A 75 1.44 -16.50 -14.30
N TYR A 76 2.45 -16.69 -13.44
CA TYR A 76 3.47 -17.73 -13.59
C TYR A 76 3.08 -19.04 -12.92
N VAL A 77 2.40 -18.95 -11.79
CA VAL A 77 1.85 -20.10 -11.08
C VAL A 77 0.52 -20.40 -11.73
N ASP A 78 0.51 -21.34 -12.67
CA ASP A 78 -0.71 -21.73 -13.34
C ASP A 78 -1.68 -22.33 -12.31
N PRO A 79 -2.80 -21.67 -11.99
CA PRO A 79 -3.65 -22.09 -10.88
C PRO A 79 -4.18 -23.51 -11.11
N TRP A 80 -4.37 -23.92 -12.37
CA TRP A 80 -4.79 -25.27 -12.69
C TRP A 80 -3.69 -26.30 -12.43
N ALA A 81 -2.41 -25.94 -12.53
CA ALA A 81 -1.31 -26.87 -12.26
C ALA A 81 -1.24 -27.20 -10.76
N LEU A 82 -1.44 -26.20 -9.90
CA LEU A 82 -1.57 -26.41 -8.45
C LEU A 82 -2.78 -27.29 -8.13
N VAL A 83 -3.96 -26.98 -8.68
CA VAL A 83 -5.18 -27.77 -8.49
C VAL A 83 -5.02 -29.20 -9.00
N ALA A 84 -4.43 -29.40 -10.18
CA ALA A 84 -4.20 -30.71 -10.77
C ALA A 84 -3.15 -31.55 -10.01
N SER A 85 -2.18 -30.89 -9.37
CA SER A 85 -1.15 -31.56 -8.58
C SER A 85 -1.61 -31.98 -7.18
N THR A 86 -2.80 -31.54 -6.76
CA THR A 86 -3.30 -31.86 -5.43
C THR A 86 -4.01 -33.21 -5.37
N PRO A 87 -3.70 -34.07 -4.37
CA PRO A 87 -4.23 -35.44 -4.29
C PRO A 87 -5.75 -35.51 -4.04
N TYR A 88 -6.41 -34.37 -3.84
CA TYR A 88 -7.84 -34.25 -3.57
C TYR A 88 -8.68 -33.92 -4.82
N TRP A 89 -8.09 -33.83 -6.02
CA TRP A 89 -8.84 -33.73 -7.28
C TRP A 89 -9.99 -34.76 -7.42
N PRO A 90 -9.83 -36.04 -7.00
CA PRO A 90 -10.94 -37.01 -7.05
C PRO A 90 -12.12 -36.61 -6.15
N LEU A 91 -11.85 -35.95 -5.01
CA LEU A 91 -12.89 -35.51 -4.08
C LEU A 91 -13.68 -34.31 -4.64
N ILE A 92 -13.05 -33.44 -5.42
CA ILE A 92 -13.75 -32.37 -6.15
C ILE A 92 -14.73 -32.99 -7.15
N GLY A 93 -14.29 -33.99 -7.93
CA GLY A 93 -15.18 -34.73 -8.83
C GLY A 93 -16.37 -35.39 -8.10
N ILE A 94 -16.13 -35.98 -6.92
CA ILE A 94 -17.19 -36.58 -6.09
C ILE A 94 -18.13 -35.51 -5.51
N ALA A 95 -17.63 -34.35 -5.10
CA ALA A 95 -18.47 -33.24 -4.61
C ALA A 95 -19.41 -32.71 -5.72
N PHE A 96 -18.93 -32.62 -6.97
CA PHE A 96 -19.76 -32.26 -8.13
C PHE A 96 -20.81 -33.34 -8.50
N LEU A 97 -20.56 -34.61 -8.15
CA LEU A 97 -21.51 -35.72 -8.33
C LEU A 97 -22.58 -35.76 -7.24
N ILE A 98 -22.24 -35.36 -6.01
CA ILE A 98 -23.15 -35.38 -4.85
C ILE A 98 -24.06 -34.15 -4.84
N ASP A 99 -23.57 -32.99 -5.29
CA ASP A 99 -24.37 -31.75 -5.36
C ASP A 99 -24.34 -31.11 -6.76
N PRO A 100 -25.35 -31.43 -7.61
CA PRO A 100 -25.46 -30.82 -8.94
C PRO A 100 -25.79 -29.33 -8.87
N GLY A 101 -26.12 -28.77 -7.70
CA GLY A 101 -26.36 -27.33 -7.52
C GLY A 101 -25.13 -26.48 -7.78
N VAL A 102 -23.93 -26.99 -7.52
CA VAL A 102 -22.65 -26.26 -7.71
C VAL A 102 -22.36 -25.95 -9.18
N PRO A 103 -22.37 -26.90 -10.14
CA PRO A 103 -22.17 -26.57 -11.56
C PRO A 103 -23.29 -25.69 -12.13
N ILE A 104 -24.53 -25.83 -11.64
CA ILE A 104 -25.65 -24.97 -12.04
C ILE A 104 -25.42 -23.55 -11.53
N ALA A 105 -25.03 -23.36 -10.27
CA ALA A 105 -24.73 -22.05 -9.70
C ALA A 105 -23.54 -21.36 -10.40
N LEU A 106 -22.48 -22.12 -10.72
CA LEU A 106 -21.34 -21.62 -11.50
C LEU A 106 -21.74 -21.24 -12.93
N GLY A 107 -22.58 -22.05 -13.58
CA GLY A 107 -23.13 -21.74 -14.90
C GLY A 107 -24.00 -20.49 -14.91
N VAL A 108 -24.89 -20.33 -13.93
CA VAL A 108 -25.74 -19.13 -13.75
C VAL A 108 -24.90 -17.90 -13.47
N TRP A 109 -23.88 -18.01 -12.61
CA TRP A 109 -22.95 -16.90 -12.32
C TRP A 109 -22.14 -16.50 -13.56
N ALA A 110 -21.65 -17.47 -14.34
CA ALA A 110 -20.91 -17.20 -15.58
C ALA A 110 -21.80 -16.54 -16.66
N LEU A 111 -23.07 -16.97 -16.78
CA LEU A 111 -24.04 -16.33 -17.67
C LEU A 111 -24.40 -14.91 -17.22
N ALA A 112 -24.52 -14.67 -15.90
CA ALA A 112 -24.73 -13.33 -15.34
C ALA A 112 -23.54 -12.40 -15.63
N GLN A 113 -22.30 -12.91 -15.56
CA GLN A 113 -21.08 -12.19 -15.93
C GLN A 113 -21.04 -11.85 -17.43
N LEU A 114 -21.49 -12.75 -18.30
CA LEU A 114 -21.54 -12.50 -19.75
C LEU A 114 -22.62 -11.47 -20.12
N GLY A 115 -23.74 -11.43 -19.40
CA GLY A 115 -24.78 -10.41 -19.54
C GLY A 115 -24.28 -9.00 -19.15
N HIS A 116 -23.43 -8.91 -18.11
CA HIS A 116 -22.90 -7.65 -17.62
C HIS A 116 -21.91 -6.95 -18.57
N ARG A 117 -21.32 -7.68 -19.53
CA ARG A 117 -20.38 -7.09 -20.51
C ARG A 117 -21.04 -6.18 -21.54
N ARG A 118 -22.37 -6.22 -21.71
CA ARG A 118 -23.06 -5.34 -22.67
C ARG A 118 -23.51 -4.00 -22.06
N ALA A 119 -23.50 -3.88 -20.74
CA ALA A 119 -23.86 -2.66 -20.05
C ALA A 119 -23.12 -2.59 -18.72
N GLN A 120 -22.00 -1.87 -18.65
CA GLN A 120 -21.85 -0.75 -17.71
C GLN A 120 -20.43 -0.14 -17.64
N PRO A 121 -20.33 1.14 -17.24
CA PRO A 121 -19.12 1.96 -17.20
C PRO A 121 -18.18 1.58 -16.05
N HIS A 122 -16.96 2.13 -16.13
CA HIS A 122 -15.71 1.81 -15.41
C HIS A 122 -15.69 1.76 -13.85
N GLY A 123 -16.81 1.58 -13.14
CA GLY A 123 -16.86 1.67 -11.66
C GLY A 123 -17.27 0.42 -10.87
N VAL A 124 -17.93 -0.58 -11.49
CA VAL A 124 -18.66 -1.63 -10.72
C VAL A 124 -17.83 -2.89 -10.42
N GLY A 125 -16.74 -3.11 -11.14
CA GLY A 125 -15.89 -4.29 -10.98
C GLY A 125 -15.25 -4.42 -9.59
N LEU A 126 -14.95 -3.29 -8.92
CA LEU A 126 -14.34 -3.30 -7.59
C LEU A 126 -15.32 -3.74 -6.49
N ALA A 127 -16.61 -3.41 -6.63
CA ALA A 127 -17.64 -3.70 -5.63
C ALA A 127 -18.06 -5.19 -5.61
N LEU A 128 -18.02 -5.87 -6.76
CA LEU A 128 -18.34 -7.30 -6.80
C LEU A 128 -17.17 -8.17 -6.30
N ALA A 129 -15.93 -7.72 -6.48
CA ALA A 129 -14.75 -8.40 -5.95
C ALA A 129 -14.73 -8.40 -4.41
N THR A 130 -15.14 -7.30 -3.77
CA THR A 130 -15.20 -7.22 -2.30
C THR A 130 -16.31 -8.10 -1.71
N ILE A 131 -17.46 -8.20 -2.38
CA ILE A 131 -18.56 -9.07 -1.93
C ILE A 131 -18.15 -10.55 -1.97
N GLY A 132 -17.43 -10.99 -3.01
CA GLY A 132 -16.96 -12.38 -3.13
C GLY A 132 -15.92 -12.79 -2.09
N VAL A 133 -15.01 -11.87 -1.71
CA VAL A 133 -14.05 -12.11 -0.62
C VAL A 133 -14.79 -12.21 0.72
N PHE A 134 -15.80 -11.36 0.93
CA PHE A 134 -16.55 -11.34 2.18
C PHE A 134 -17.39 -12.60 2.40
N THR A 135 -18.08 -13.10 1.36
CA THR A 135 -18.84 -14.35 1.45
C THR A 135 -17.91 -15.55 1.70
N SER A 136 -16.74 -15.58 1.07
CA SER A 136 -15.74 -16.64 1.29
C SER A 136 -15.24 -16.67 2.73
N ILE A 137 -14.96 -15.51 3.33
CA ILE A 137 -14.54 -15.39 4.74
C ILE A 137 -15.66 -15.88 5.68
N LEU A 138 -16.91 -15.45 5.46
CA LEU A 138 -18.04 -15.87 6.29
C LEU A 138 -18.29 -17.38 6.24
N THR A 139 -18.11 -17.99 5.06
CA THR A 139 -18.31 -19.43 4.88
C THR A 139 -17.24 -20.23 5.64
N LEU A 140 -15.98 -19.79 5.59
CA LEU A 140 -14.89 -20.39 6.38
C LEU A 140 -15.10 -20.23 7.88
N LEU A 141 -15.59 -19.07 8.32
CA LEU A 141 -15.84 -18.79 9.74
C LEU A 141 -16.99 -19.65 10.28
N ALA A 142 -18.05 -19.84 9.50
CA ALA A 142 -19.14 -20.75 9.86
C ALA A 142 -18.66 -22.20 9.99
N LEU A 143 -17.80 -22.68 9.08
CA LEU A 143 -17.24 -24.02 9.12
C LEU A 143 -16.40 -24.25 10.39
N VAL A 144 -15.54 -23.30 10.76
CA VAL A 144 -14.69 -23.38 11.96
C VAL A 144 -15.53 -23.39 13.25
N LEU A 145 -16.65 -22.69 13.28
CA LEU A 145 -17.54 -22.67 14.46
C LEU A 145 -18.40 -23.94 14.61
N THR A 146 -18.51 -24.76 13.57
CA THR A 146 -19.29 -26.01 13.58
C THR A 146 -18.48 -27.27 13.93
N VAL A 147 -17.15 -27.16 14.05
CA VAL A 147 -16.22 -28.25 14.39
C VAL A 147 -15.70 -28.07 15.81
#